data_AF-A0A5C5XLL7-F1
#
_entry.id   AF-A0A5C5XLL7-F1
#
_cell.length_a   1.000
_cell.length_b   1.000
_cell.length_c   1.000
_cell.angle_alpha   90.00
_cell.angle_beta   90.00
_cell.angle_gamma   90.00
#
_symmetry.space_group_name_H-M   'P 1'
#
loop_
_entity.id
_entity.type
_entity.pdbx_description
1 polymer ?
#
loop_
_entity_poly.entity_id
_entity_poly.type
_entity_poly.pdbx_seq_one_letter_code
_entity_poly.pdbx_strand_id
1 'polypeptide(L)'
;MKFVHNRRNLILAVITISFVLVMPVIVYVFLQMIWFEPVRVYAEAQSRSEAVFAEQEWNGYPAWYHYDSRARFTCPELNDENVSLLYPIIHRVEGLQYIELNETSLSPEGVAAMKKEFPNCHIRFQGSWF
;
A
#
# COMPACT_ATOMS: atom_id res chain seq x y z
N MET A 1 1.86 15.25 59.57
CA MET A 1 0.94 15.27 58.41
C MET A 1 1.43 16.07 57.19
N LYS A 2 2.07 17.25 57.34
CA LYS A 2 2.53 18.09 56.18
C LYS A 2 3.57 17.42 55.26
N PHE A 3 4.45 16.58 55.78
CA PHE A 3 5.54 15.95 55.00
C PHE A 3 5.04 14.91 53.97
N VAL A 4 3.98 14.18 54.30
CA VAL A 4 3.34 13.20 53.40
C VAL A 4 2.58 13.90 52.27
N HIS A 5 1.96 15.04 52.56
CA HIS A 5 1.25 15.86 51.57
C HIS A 5 2.21 16.47 50.53
N ASN A 6 3.40 16.89 50.96
CA ASN A 6 4.42 17.48 50.08
C ASN A 6 5.03 16.44 49.12
N ARG A 7 5.27 15.21 49.59
CA ARG A 7 5.71 14.10 48.71
C ARG A 7 4.66 13.70 47.69
N ARG A 8 3.38 13.65 48.08
CA ARG A 8 2.28 13.34 47.15
C ARG A 8 2.18 14.38 46.02
N ASN A 9 2.30 15.65 46.37
CA ASN A 9 2.25 16.74 45.38
C ASN A 9 3.49 16.74 44.47
N LEU A 10 4.68 16.41 45.00
CA LEU A 10 5.88 16.24 44.20
C LEU A 10 5.75 15.08 43.20
N ILE A 11 5.25 13.92 43.66
CA ILE A 11 5.02 12.74 42.80
C ILE A 11 4.00 13.08 41.70
N LEU A 12 2.89 13.74 42.05
CA LEU A 12 1.90 14.18 41.08
C LEU A 12 2.48 15.17 40.05
N ALA A 13 3.33 16.11 40.48
CA ALA A 13 3.99 17.05 39.59
C ALA A 13 4.94 16.35 38.62
N VAL A 14 5.76 15.40 39.10
CA VAL A 14 6.68 14.62 38.26
C VAL A 14 5.92 13.77 37.24
N ILE A 15 4.84 13.11 37.66
CA ILE A 15 3.97 12.33 36.75
C ILE A 15 3.35 13.25 35.71
N THR A 16 2.81 14.40 36.13
CA THR A 16 2.17 15.36 35.21
C THR A 16 3.17 15.90 34.19
N ILE A 17 4.37 16.31 34.62
CA ILE A 17 5.43 16.81 33.73
C ILE A 17 5.88 15.70 32.76
N SER A 18 6.09 14.49 33.27
CA SER A 18 6.48 13.35 32.43
C SER A 18 5.40 13.03 31.40
N PHE A 19 4.12 13.08 31.78
CA PHE A 19 3.00 12.87 30.87
C PHE A 19 2.91 13.97 29.82
N VAL A 20 3.05 15.25 30.21
CA VAL A 20 3.03 16.39 29.27
C VAL A 20 4.18 16.32 28.26
N LEU A 21 5.34 15.77 28.64
CA LEU A 21 6.48 15.61 27.73
C LEU A 21 6.37 14.36 26.84
N VAL A 22 5.89 13.24 27.38
CA VAL A 22 5.89 11.95 26.67
C VAL A 22 4.65 11.78 25.79
N MET A 23 3.48 12.25 26.23
CA MET A 23 2.22 12.05 25.51
C MET A 23 2.21 12.68 24.11
N PRO A 24 2.74 13.89 23.88
CA PRO A 24 2.87 14.46 22.53
C PRO A 24 3.77 13.62 21.61
N VAL A 25 4.85 13.03 22.13
CA VAL A 25 5.74 12.14 21.36
C VAL A 25 5.01 10.86 20.97
N ILE A 26 4.27 10.26 21.91
CA ILE A 26 3.45 9.07 21.62
C ILE A 26 2.40 9.39 20.56
N VAL A 27 1.67 10.50 20.70
CA VAL A 27 0.66 10.94 19.72
C VAL A 27 1.31 11.19 18.37
N TYR A 28 2.46 11.86 18.32
CA TYR A 28 3.20 12.08 17.09
C TYR A 28 3.56 10.76 16.41
N VAL A 29 4.17 9.82 17.13
CA VAL A 29 4.52 8.49 16.58
C VAL A 29 3.27 7.73 16.12
N PHE A 30 2.16 7.81 16.87
CA PHE A 30 0.91 7.15 16.49
C PHE A 30 0.30 7.75 15.22
N LEU A 31 0.30 9.08 15.10
CA LEU A 31 -0.15 9.78 13.90
C LEU A 31 0.73 9.45 12.69
N GLN A 32 2.05 9.34 12.88
CA GLN A 32 2.97 8.89 11.84
C GLN A 32 2.62 7.47 11.39
N MET A 33 2.38 6.52 12.32
CA MET A 33 2.00 5.16 11.96
C MET A 33 0.72 5.13 11.10
N ILE A 34 -0.33 5.83 11.52
CA ILE A 34 -1.59 5.91 10.76
C ILE A 34 -1.35 6.50 9.36
N TRP A 35 -0.53 7.55 9.26
CA TRP A 35 -0.27 8.21 7.99
C TRP A 35 0.61 7.38 7.03
N PHE A 36 1.55 6.60 7.56
CA PHE A 36 2.50 5.82 6.77
C PHE A 36 2.11 4.35 6.57
N GLU A 37 1.05 3.85 7.24
CA GLU A 37 0.47 2.53 6.98
C GLU A 37 0.18 2.30 5.48
N PRO A 38 -0.57 3.17 4.78
CA PRO A 38 -0.84 2.98 3.34
C PRO A 38 0.44 3.01 2.51
N VAL A 39 1.36 3.92 2.79
CA VAL A 39 2.63 4.02 2.04
C VAL A 39 3.42 2.71 2.14
N ARG A 40 3.45 2.08 3.32
CA ARG A 40 4.12 0.79 3.52
C ARG A 40 3.46 -0.33 2.73
N VAL A 41 2.13 -0.39 2.70
CA VAL A 41 1.39 -1.39 1.91
C VAL A 41 1.71 -1.27 0.42
N TYR A 42 1.73 -0.05 -0.13
CA TYR A 42 2.05 0.17 -1.55
C TYR A 42 3.51 -0.16 -1.85
N ALA A 43 4.45 0.17 -0.96
CA ALA A 43 5.85 -0.19 -1.13
C ALA A 43 6.08 -1.72 -1.06
N GLU A 44 5.37 -2.42 -0.19
CA GLU A 44 5.41 -3.89 -0.12
C GLU A 44 4.81 -4.53 -1.38
N ALA A 45 3.70 -3.98 -1.88
CA ALA A 45 3.09 -4.42 -3.13
C ALA A 45 4.02 -4.23 -4.33
N GLN A 46 4.66 -3.05 -4.43
CA GLN A 46 5.71 -2.76 -5.42
C GLN A 46 6.82 -3.80 -5.36
N SER A 47 7.44 -4.00 -4.19
CA SER A 47 8.55 -4.93 -4.03
C SER A 47 8.17 -6.37 -4.39
N ARG A 48 6.96 -6.82 -4.03
CA ARG A 48 6.47 -8.15 -4.40
C ARG A 48 6.21 -8.27 -5.90
N SER A 49 5.64 -7.24 -6.54
CA SER A 49 5.44 -7.26 -7.98
C SER A 49 6.78 -7.30 -8.72
N GLU A 50 7.77 -6.54 -8.27
CA GLU A 50 9.13 -6.58 -8.84
C GLU A 50 9.76 -7.97 -8.70
N ALA A 51 9.56 -8.64 -7.55
CA ALA A 51 10.03 -10.01 -7.36
C ALA A 51 9.40 -10.98 -8.37
N VAL A 52 8.08 -10.91 -8.61
CA VAL A 52 7.41 -11.72 -9.64
C VAL A 52 7.99 -11.44 -11.01
N PHE A 53 8.20 -10.17 -11.37
CA PHE A 53 8.75 -9.80 -12.67
C PHE A 53 10.18 -10.33 -12.85
N ALA A 54 11.00 -10.26 -11.80
CA ALA A 54 12.35 -10.80 -11.81
C ALA A 54 12.36 -12.34 -11.93
N GLU A 55 11.50 -13.04 -11.19
CA GLU A 55 11.37 -14.50 -11.25
C GLU A 55 10.91 -15.01 -12.62
N GLN A 56 10.10 -14.21 -13.32
CA GLN A 56 9.60 -14.54 -14.67
C GLN A 56 10.49 -13.97 -15.79
N GLU A 57 11.59 -13.28 -15.45
CA GLU A 57 12.50 -12.63 -16.41
C GLU A 57 11.78 -11.63 -17.34
N TRP A 58 10.75 -10.94 -16.85
CA TRP A 58 9.99 -9.96 -17.63
C TRP A 58 10.73 -8.63 -17.74
N ASN A 59 10.68 -8.02 -18.93
CA ASN A 59 11.32 -6.72 -19.19
C ASN A 59 10.49 -5.52 -18.72
N GLY A 60 9.29 -5.78 -18.19
CA GLY A 60 8.36 -4.77 -17.72
C GLY A 60 8.71 -4.14 -16.37
N TYR A 61 7.87 -3.18 -15.96
CA TYR A 61 7.97 -2.54 -14.65
C TYR A 61 6.58 -2.32 -14.01
N PRO A 62 6.36 -2.79 -12.78
CA PRO A 62 5.19 -2.41 -11.99
C PRO A 62 5.44 -1.03 -11.33
N ALA A 63 4.42 -0.18 -11.23
CA ALA A 63 4.49 1.10 -10.55
C ALA A 63 3.25 1.31 -9.67
N TRP A 64 3.46 1.51 -8.37
CA TRP A 64 2.39 1.70 -7.39
C TRP A 64 2.35 3.14 -6.87
N TYR A 65 1.17 3.76 -6.94
CA TYR A 65 0.92 5.16 -6.58
C TYR A 65 -0.13 5.23 -5.45
N HIS A 66 0.32 5.48 -4.24
CA HIS A 66 -0.55 5.49 -3.07
C HIS A 66 -1.51 6.69 -3.02
N TYR A 67 -1.09 7.88 -3.47
CA TYR A 67 -1.94 9.08 -3.47
C TYR A 67 -3.10 8.98 -4.47
N ASP A 68 -2.90 8.25 -5.56
CA ASP A 68 -3.89 8.09 -6.63
C ASP A 68 -4.64 6.75 -6.55
N SER A 69 -4.40 5.96 -5.50
CA SER A 69 -4.96 4.62 -5.34
C SER A 69 -4.81 3.78 -6.61
N ARG A 70 -3.60 3.78 -7.19
CA ARG A 70 -3.36 3.29 -8.55
C ARG A 70 -2.17 2.35 -8.63
N ALA A 71 -2.32 1.28 -9.40
CA ALA A 71 -1.23 0.46 -9.88
C ALA A 71 -1.13 0.59 -11.40
N ARG A 72 0.10 0.61 -11.93
CA ARG A 72 0.39 0.54 -13.35
C ARG A 72 1.33 -0.62 -13.61
N PHE A 73 1.02 -1.46 -14.57
CA PHE A 73 1.89 -2.51 -15.04
C PHE A 73 2.22 -2.24 -16.51
N THR A 74 3.49 -2.01 -16.81
CA THR A 74 3.99 -1.89 -18.18
C THR A 74 4.80 -3.13 -18.49
N CYS A 75 4.25 -4.11 -19.22
CA CYS A 75 4.91 -5.41 -19.41
C CYS A 75 4.35 -6.19 -20.62
N PRO A 76 5.08 -6.29 -21.75
CA PRO A 76 4.60 -7.00 -22.93
C PRO A 76 4.47 -8.50 -22.71
N GLU A 77 5.23 -9.07 -21.79
CA GLU A 77 5.16 -10.49 -21.45
C GLU A 77 3.93 -10.84 -20.57
N LEU A 78 3.26 -9.84 -19.98
CA LEU A 78 2.06 -10.05 -19.17
C LEU A 78 0.87 -10.39 -20.08
N ASN A 79 0.32 -11.59 -19.93
CA ASN A 79 -0.73 -12.17 -20.75
C ASN A 79 -1.79 -12.90 -19.89
N ASP A 80 -2.78 -13.49 -20.54
CA ASP A 80 -3.91 -14.15 -19.87
C ASP A 80 -3.50 -15.32 -18.95
N GLU A 81 -2.39 -16.00 -19.24
CA GLU A 81 -1.93 -17.16 -18.49
C GLU A 81 -1.23 -16.74 -17.18
N ASN A 82 -0.48 -15.64 -17.21
CA ASN A 82 0.40 -15.24 -16.12
C ASN A 82 -0.10 -14.03 -15.31
N VAL A 83 -1.12 -13.30 -15.77
CA VAL A 83 -1.68 -12.14 -15.05
C VAL A 83 -2.15 -12.49 -13.63
N SER A 84 -2.59 -13.74 -13.43
CA SER A 84 -3.05 -14.25 -12.14
C SER A 84 -1.97 -14.25 -11.05
N LEU A 85 -0.68 -14.26 -11.42
CA LEU A 85 0.44 -14.15 -10.48
C LEU A 85 0.40 -12.83 -9.68
N LEU A 86 -0.21 -11.79 -10.24
CA LEU A 86 -0.32 -10.49 -9.60
C LEU A 86 -1.52 -10.38 -8.65
N TYR A 87 -2.50 -11.29 -8.76
CA TYR A 87 -3.75 -11.17 -8.00
C TYR A 87 -3.56 -11.19 -6.48
N PRO A 88 -2.72 -12.08 -5.91
CA PRO A 88 -2.50 -12.10 -4.46
C PRO A 88 -1.85 -10.81 -3.93
N ILE A 89 -1.12 -10.10 -4.78
CA ILE A 89 -0.49 -8.82 -4.43
C ILE A 89 -1.54 -7.72 -4.47
N ILE A 90 -2.31 -7.66 -5.56
CA ILE A 90 -3.35 -6.64 -5.77
C ILE A 90 -4.43 -6.72 -4.68
N HIS A 91 -4.88 -7.92 -4.32
CA HIS A 91 -5.89 -8.12 -3.27
C HIS A 91 -5.45 -7.66 -1.88
N ARG A 92 -4.14 -7.54 -1.62
CA ARG A 92 -3.62 -7.05 -0.33
C ARG A 92 -3.61 -5.53 -0.23
N VAL A 93 -3.78 -4.82 -1.35
CA VAL A 93 -3.75 -3.35 -1.37
C VAL A 93 -5.15 -2.81 -1.19
N GLU A 94 -5.52 -2.61 0.08
CA GLU A 94 -6.80 -1.98 0.42
C GLU A 94 -6.90 -0.57 -0.16
N GLY A 95 -8.07 -0.25 -0.73
CA GLY A 95 -8.35 1.06 -1.30
C GLY A 95 -7.72 1.31 -2.68
N LEU A 96 -7.19 0.28 -3.34
CA LEU A 96 -6.83 0.37 -4.76
C LEU A 96 -8.10 0.64 -5.59
N GLN A 97 -8.04 1.63 -6.47
CA GLN A 97 -9.15 2.07 -7.29
C GLN A 97 -8.89 1.95 -8.78
N TYR A 98 -7.61 1.98 -9.19
CA TYR A 98 -7.22 1.98 -10.60
C TYR A 98 -6.12 0.96 -10.86
N ILE A 99 -6.30 0.18 -11.91
CA ILE A 99 -5.25 -0.67 -12.47
C ILE A 99 -5.06 -0.28 -13.93
N GLU A 100 -3.87 0.20 -14.26
CA GLU A 100 -3.46 0.54 -15.61
C GLU A 100 -2.58 -0.58 -16.16
N LEU A 101 -3.02 -1.19 -17.26
CA LEU A 101 -2.31 -2.21 -18.00
C LEU A 101 -1.81 -1.56 -19.29
N ASN A 102 -0.51 -1.28 -19.34
CA ASN A 102 0.12 -0.60 -20.46
C ASN A 102 1.03 -1.57 -21.18
N GLU A 103 1.00 -1.56 -22.51
CA GLU A 103 1.90 -2.39 -23.32
C GLU A 103 1.87 -3.88 -22.92
N THR A 104 0.71 -4.41 -22.50
CA THR A 104 0.57 -5.82 -22.12
C THR A 104 -0.05 -6.64 -23.25
N SER A 105 0.21 -7.95 -23.24
CA SER A 105 -0.33 -8.93 -24.19
C SER A 105 -1.63 -9.58 -23.69
N LEU A 106 -2.33 -8.92 -22.77
CA LEU A 106 -3.64 -9.36 -22.29
C LEU A 106 -4.67 -9.25 -23.41
N SER A 107 -5.40 -10.34 -23.65
CA SER A 107 -6.52 -10.34 -24.59
C SER A 107 -7.71 -9.56 -24.00
N PRO A 108 -8.71 -9.18 -24.83
CA PRO A 108 -9.95 -8.62 -24.33
C PRO A 108 -10.66 -9.52 -23.30
N GLU A 109 -10.54 -10.84 -23.45
CA GLU A 109 -11.09 -11.83 -22.52
C GLU A 109 -10.32 -11.84 -21.20
N GLY A 110 -8.98 -11.78 -21.26
CA GLY A 110 -8.12 -11.63 -20.08
C GLY A 110 -8.42 -10.34 -19.30
N VAL A 111 -8.58 -9.21 -20.00
CA VAL A 111 -8.99 -7.93 -19.38
C VAL A 111 -10.39 -8.05 -18.75
N ALA A 112 -11.33 -8.72 -19.40
CA ALA A 112 -12.67 -8.95 -18.85
C ALA A 112 -12.63 -9.85 -17.60
N ALA A 113 -11.80 -10.89 -17.61
CA ALA A 113 -11.57 -11.76 -16.46
C ALA A 113 -10.98 -10.97 -15.29
N MET A 114 -10.00 -10.11 -15.56
CA MET A 114 -9.41 -9.25 -14.54
C MET A 114 -10.42 -8.24 -13.97
N LYS A 115 -11.31 -7.67 -14.81
CA LYS A 115 -12.40 -6.79 -14.34
C LYS A 115 -13.38 -7.54 -13.43
N LYS A 116 -13.61 -8.83 -13.70
CA LYS A 116 -14.45 -9.68 -12.85
C LYS A 116 -13.78 -10.01 -11.53
N GLU A 117 -12.46 -10.22 -11.54
CA GLU A 117 -11.67 -10.49 -10.34
C GLU A 117 -11.60 -9.26 -9.41
N PHE A 118 -11.49 -8.05 -9.99
CA PHE A 118 -11.41 -6.80 -9.24
C PHE A 118 -12.60 -5.88 -9.55
N PRO A 119 -13.82 -6.23 -9.11
CA PRO A 119 -15.05 -5.51 -9.50
C PRO A 119 -15.11 -4.07 -8.98
N ASN A 120 -14.34 -3.76 -7.94
CA ASN A 120 -14.26 -2.43 -7.34
C ASN A 120 -13.11 -1.57 -7.89
N CYS A 121 -12.30 -2.11 -8.81
CA CYS A 121 -11.20 -1.40 -9.46
C CYS A 121 -11.55 -1.02 -10.90
N HIS A 122 -11.22 0.20 -11.29
CA HIS A 122 -11.27 0.65 -12.67
C HIS A 122 -10.03 0.13 -13.41
N ILE A 123 -10.25 -0.81 -14.31
CA ILE A 123 -9.18 -1.37 -15.15
C ILE A 123 -9.14 -0.61 -16.47
N ARG A 124 -8.01 0.06 -16.72
CA ARG A 124 -7.69 0.72 -17.98
C ARG A 124 -6.63 -0.12 -18.71
N PHE A 125 -6.92 -0.46 -19.95
CA PHE A 125 -5.98 -1.14 -20.83
C PHE A 125 -5.54 -0.16 -21.94
N GLN A 126 -4.24 0.06 -22.08
CA GLN A 126 -3.60 0.81 -23.16
C GLN A 126 -2.67 -0.13 -23.93
N GLY A 127 -3.25 -0.87 -24.87
CA GLY A 127 -2.52 -1.62 -25.89
C GLY A 127 -2.65 -0.93 -27.25
N SER A 128 -1.58 -0.95 -28.05
CA SER A 128 -1.49 -0.36 -29.40
C SER A 128 -2.25 -1.11 -30.49
N TRP A 129 -3.22 -1.96 -30.14
CA TRP A 129 -3.91 -2.87 -31.07
C TRP A 129 -5.41 -2.59 -31.24
N PHE A 130 -5.82 -1.32 -31.18
CA PHE A 130 -7.10 -0.85 -31.72
C PHE A 130 -6.90 0.38 -32.60
#